data_AF-A0ABD2MZX5-F1
#
_entry.id   AF-A0ABD2MZX5-F1
#
_cell.length_a   1.000
_cell.length_b   1.000
_cell.length_c   1.000
_cell.angle_alpha   90.00
_cell.angle_beta   90.00
_cell.angle_gamma   90.00
#
_symmetry.space_group_name_H-M   'P 1'
#
loop_
_entity.id
_entity.type
_entity.pdbx_description
1 polymer ?
#
loop_
_entity_poly.entity_id
_entity_poly.type
_entity_poly.pdbx_seq_one_letter_code
_entity_poly.pdbx_strand_id
1 'polypeptide(L)'
;MHINIGFIHFALHYVQAGQSSEEAEKISEGCMEEAKVSKEELRSFKTDDVSERMMCFMKCTYEKTGWFNENGVLIKEVVQDSYDDLDLKEEDRKKVDGCIDSMNPVKECKDLGDFFKCIPVIDFSGQ
;
A
#
# COMPACT_ATOMS: atom_id res chain seq x y z
N MET A 1 11.82 20.08 -3.41
CA MET A 1 11.44 19.07 -4.41
C MET A 1 10.54 18.10 -3.67
N HIS A 2 9.23 18.25 -3.78
CA HIS A 2 8.29 17.39 -3.08
C HIS A 2 8.39 16.01 -3.72
N ILE A 3 9.09 15.09 -3.07
CA ILE A 3 8.94 13.68 -3.40
C ILE A 3 7.48 13.39 -3.09
N ASN A 4 6.71 12.96 -4.08
CA ASN A 4 5.34 12.53 -3.86
C ASN A 4 5.46 11.21 -3.11
N ILE A 5 5.20 11.20 -1.81
CA ILE A 5 5.54 10.05 -0.96
C ILE A 5 4.60 8.85 -1.21
N GLY A 6 3.53 9.07 -1.99
CA GLY A 6 2.76 7.98 -2.61
C GLY A 6 3.59 7.08 -3.53
N PHE A 7 4.82 7.45 -3.93
CA PHE A 7 5.55 6.77 -4.99
C PHE A 7 6.42 5.58 -4.58
N ILE A 8 6.98 5.60 -3.37
CA ILE A 8 8.01 4.64 -2.93
C ILE A 8 7.44 3.65 -1.92
N HIS A 9 6.45 4.09 -1.13
CA HIS A 9 5.84 3.27 -0.09
C HIS A 9 5.05 2.06 -0.64
N PHE A 10 4.58 2.12 -1.90
CA PHE A 10 3.94 0.96 -2.54
C PHE A 10 4.82 0.23 -3.55
N ALA A 11 5.80 0.92 -4.15
CA ALA A 11 6.65 0.32 -5.19
C ALA A 11 7.64 -0.74 -4.66
N LEU A 12 7.87 -0.83 -3.34
CA LEU A 12 8.97 -1.62 -2.76
C LEU A 12 8.58 -2.64 -1.68
N HIS A 13 7.31 -2.86 -1.36
CA HIS A 13 6.88 -3.99 -0.51
C HIS A 13 6.88 -5.34 -1.25
N TYR A 14 7.90 -5.53 -2.09
CA TYR A 14 8.28 -6.81 -2.64
C TYR A 14 9.03 -7.71 -1.69
N VAL A 15 9.12 -7.31 -0.43
CA VAL A 15 9.82 -8.08 0.59
C VAL A 15 8.80 -8.50 1.65
N GLN A 16 7.83 -9.34 1.27
CA GLN A 16 7.76 -10.55 2.09
C GLN A 16 9.08 -11.26 1.87
N ALA A 17 9.79 -11.60 2.95
CA ALA A 17 11.10 -12.25 2.93
C ALA A 17 11.10 -13.54 2.09
N GLY A 18 11.17 -13.42 0.75
CA GLY A 18 11.04 -14.55 -0.19
C GLY A 18 10.65 -14.22 -1.65
N GLN A 19 10.03 -13.07 -1.97
CA GLN A 19 9.58 -12.80 -3.36
C GLN A 19 10.68 -12.17 -4.24
N SER A 20 10.80 -12.66 -5.48
CA SER A 20 11.79 -12.17 -6.46
C SER A 20 11.29 -10.93 -7.21
N SER A 21 12.21 -10.11 -7.74
CA SER A 21 11.87 -8.96 -8.59
C SER A 21 11.10 -9.32 -9.87
N GLU A 22 11.10 -10.59 -10.30
CA GLU A 22 10.35 -11.04 -11.48
C GLU A 22 8.90 -11.42 -11.14
N GLU A 23 8.71 -12.18 -10.06
CA GLU A 23 7.38 -12.41 -9.47
C GLU A 23 6.69 -11.08 -9.19
N ALA A 24 7.52 -10.10 -8.87
CA ALA A 24 7.10 -8.79 -8.54
C ALA A 24 6.44 -7.99 -9.65
N GLU A 25 7.15 -7.96 -10.76
CA GLU A 25 6.67 -7.33 -11.96
C GLU A 25 5.42 -8.05 -12.44
N LYS A 26 5.34 -9.39 -12.33
CA LYS A 26 4.16 -10.16 -12.74
C LYS A 26 2.90 -9.83 -11.95
N ILE A 27 2.99 -9.76 -10.62
CA ILE A 27 1.84 -9.40 -9.78
C ILE A 27 1.41 -7.96 -10.09
N SER A 28 2.36 -7.03 -10.17
CA SER A 28 2.07 -5.63 -10.49
C SER A 28 1.41 -5.49 -11.86
N GLU A 29 1.96 -6.14 -12.89
CA GLU A 29 1.40 -6.10 -14.25
C GLU A 29 0.02 -6.74 -14.33
N GLY A 30 -0.20 -7.88 -13.66
CA GLY A 30 -1.51 -8.50 -13.58
C GLY A 30 -2.54 -7.62 -12.88
N CYS A 31 -2.19 -7.00 -11.76
CA CYS A 31 -3.10 -6.10 -11.05
C CYS A 31 -3.38 -4.81 -11.81
N MET A 32 -2.42 -4.29 -12.57
CA MET A 32 -2.65 -3.17 -13.48
C MET A 32 -3.66 -3.53 -14.57
N GLU A 33 -3.56 -4.72 -15.15
CA GLU A 33 -4.47 -5.20 -16.18
C GLU A 33 -5.89 -5.37 -15.61
N GLU A 34 -6.02 -6.02 -14.45
CA GLU A 34 -7.31 -6.22 -13.76
C GLU A 34 -7.99 -4.89 -13.42
N ALA A 35 -7.23 -3.93 -12.87
CA ALA A 35 -7.73 -2.63 -12.46
C ALA A 35 -7.83 -1.60 -13.60
N LYS A 36 -7.33 -1.94 -14.79
CA LYS A 36 -7.22 -1.03 -15.95
C LYS A 36 -6.49 0.27 -15.60
N VAL A 37 -5.36 0.13 -14.90
CA VAL A 37 -4.46 1.21 -14.49
C VAL A 37 -3.21 1.17 -15.37
N SER A 38 -2.83 2.32 -15.91
CA SER A 38 -1.60 2.44 -16.69
C SER A 38 -0.37 2.68 -15.79
N LYS A 39 0.83 2.35 -16.33
CA LYS A 39 2.10 2.70 -15.68
C LYS A 39 2.23 4.21 -15.45
N GLU A 40 1.64 5.05 -16.30
CA GLU A 40 1.63 6.51 -16.13
C GLU A 40 0.77 6.95 -14.96
N GLU A 41 -0.43 6.36 -14.79
CA GLU A 41 -1.31 6.65 -13.65
C GLU A 41 -0.65 6.27 -12.31
N LEU A 42 0.03 5.12 -12.25
CA LEU A 42 0.88 4.78 -11.10
C LEU A 42 1.98 5.82 -10.91
N ARG A 43 2.58 6.29 -12.01
CA ARG A 43 3.65 7.27 -11.98
C ARG A 43 3.23 8.70 -11.64
N SER A 44 1.94 8.98 -11.64
CA SER A 44 1.39 10.26 -11.20
C SER A 44 0.57 10.14 -9.92
N PHE A 45 0.59 8.98 -9.27
CA PHE A 45 -0.26 8.69 -8.13
C PHE A 45 -0.04 9.66 -6.97
N LYS A 46 -1.14 10.09 -6.37
CA LYS A 46 -1.19 10.91 -5.16
C LYS A 46 -2.25 10.36 -4.22
N THR A 47 -1.97 10.42 -2.93
CA THR A 47 -2.83 9.87 -1.88
C THR A 47 -4.00 10.77 -1.48
N ASP A 48 -4.04 12.01 -1.98
CA ASP A 48 -5.07 13.00 -1.70
C ASP A 48 -6.39 12.73 -2.45
N ASP A 49 -6.32 12.12 -3.63
CA ASP A 49 -7.49 11.71 -4.42
C ASP A 49 -7.23 10.37 -5.14
N VAL A 50 -7.49 9.28 -4.43
CA VAL A 50 -7.29 7.93 -4.95
C VAL A 50 -8.51 7.49 -5.76
N SER A 51 -8.36 7.32 -7.07
CA SER A 51 -9.43 6.77 -7.91
C SER A 51 -9.79 5.34 -7.52
N GLU A 52 -11.03 4.92 -7.73
CA GLU A 52 -11.48 3.54 -7.47
C GLU A 52 -10.63 2.49 -8.21
N ARG A 53 -10.18 2.79 -9.43
CA ARG A 53 -9.25 1.93 -10.18
C ARG A 53 -7.92 1.76 -9.47
N MET A 54 -7.38 2.85 -8.93
CA MET A 54 -6.16 2.78 -8.15
C MET A 54 -6.38 1.99 -6.86
N MET A 55 -7.51 2.17 -6.19
CA MET A 55 -7.86 1.33 -5.03
C MET A 55 -7.94 -0.16 -5.42
N CYS A 56 -8.52 -0.50 -6.58
CA CYS A 56 -8.55 -1.88 -7.05
C CYS A 56 -7.16 -2.46 -7.32
N PHE A 57 -6.28 -1.67 -7.95
CA PHE A 57 -4.89 -2.06 -8.15
C PHE A 57 -4.20 -2.40 -6.81
N MET A 58 -4.41 -1.56 -5.80
CA MET A 58 -3.78 -1.71 -4.48
C MET A 58 -4.36 -2.91 -3.74
N LYS A 59 -5.69 -3.11 -3.78
CA LYS A 59 -6.36 -4.29 -3.22
C LYS A 59 -5.82 -5.57 -3.84
N CYS A 60 -5.78 -5.65 -5.17
CA CYS A 60 -5.26 -6.81 -5.89
C CYS A 60 -3.82 -7.12 -5.48
N THR A 61 -2.97 -6.09 -5.39
CA THR A 61 -1.57 -6.27 -4.99
C THR A 61 -1.48 -6.82 -3.57
N TYR A 62 -2.18 -6.20 -2.61
CA TYR A 62 -2.21 -6.65 -1.21
C TYR A 62 -2.78 -8.06 -1.02
N GLU A 63 -3.78 -8.46 -1.80
CA GLU A 63 -4.29 -9.84 -1.78
C GLU A 63 -3.23 -10.83 -2.28
N LYS A 64 -2.52 -10.50 -3.35
CA LYS A 64 -1.50 -11.38 -3.96
C LYS A 64 -0.19 -11.44 -3.18
N THR A 65 0.11 -10.41 -2.40
CA THR A 65 1.32 -10.34 -1.55
C THR A 65 1.04 -10.69 -0.09
N GLY A 66 -0.18 -11.14 0.25
CA GLY A 66 -0.51 -11.66 1.58
C GLY A 66 -0.61 -10.60 2.68
N TRP A 67 -0.97 -9.36 2.34
CA TRP A 67 -1.21 -8.29 3.31
C TRP A 67 -2.57 -8.41 3.98
N PHE A 68 -3.52 -9.07 3.33
CA PHE A 68 -4.81 -9.38 3.92
C PHE A 68 -4.87 -10.84 4.36
N ASN A 69 -5.57 -11.10 5.46
CA ASN A 69 -5.99 -12.45 5.80
C ASN A 69 -7.20 -12.88 4.96
N GLU A 70 -7.67 -14.12 5.17
CA GLU A 70 -8.80 -14.71 4.44
C GLU A 70 -10.13 -13.91 4.56
N ASN A 71 -10.23 -13.03 5.55
CA ASN A 71 -11.40 -12.19 5.78
C ASN A 71 -11.27 -10.77 5.17
N GLY A 72 -10.16 -10.47 4.50
CA GLY A 72 -9.87 -9.14 3.95
C GLY A 72 -9.35 -8.14 4.99
N VAL A 73 -8.95 -8.60 6.18
CA VAL A 73 -8.39 -7.73 7.22
C VAL A 73 -6.88 -7.63 7.02
N LEU A 74 -6.32 -6.41 7.12
CA LEU A 74 -4.89 -6.19 7.07
C LEU A 74 -4.20 -6.95 8.21
N ILE A 75 -3.16 -7.70 7.86
CA ILE A 75 -2.33 -8.42 8.82
C ILE A 75 -1.33 -7.41 9.36
N LYS A 76 -1.54 -6.98 10.61
CA LYS A 76 -0.74 -5.93 11.26
C LYS A 76 0.74 -6.27 11.26
N GLU A 77 1.08 -7.53 11.48
CA GLU A 77 2.46 -8.03 11.50
C GLU A 77 3.17 -7.78 10.18
N VAL A 78 2.50 -8.00 9.04
CA VAL A 78 3.05 -7.75 7.70
C VAL A 78 3.34 -6.26 7.49
N VAL A 79 2.49 -5.39 8.02
CA VAL A 79 2.70 -3.93 7.95
C VAL A 79 3.82 -3.50 8.88
N GLN A 80 3.93 -4.11 10.06
CA GLN A 80 4.98 -3.79 11.04
C GLN A 80 6.36 -4.22 10.57
N ASP A 81 6.46 -5.36 9.87
CA ASP A 81 7.70 -5.86 9.27
C ASP A 81 8.30 -4.85 8.28
N SER A 82 7.49 -3.99 7.68
CA SER A 82 7.98 -2.98 6.76
C SER A 82 8.37 -1.65 7.40
N TYR A 83 8.05 -1.43 8.67
CA TYR A 83 8.34 -0.15 9.33
C TYR A 83 9.83 0.20 9.34
N ASP A 84 10.69 -0.81 9.44
CA ASP A 84 12.15 -0.64 9.43
C ASP A 84 12.67 -0.33 8.02
N ASP A 85 12.15 -1.01 7.00
CA ASP A 85 12.49 -0.74 5.58
C ASP A 85 12.08 0.67 5.15
N LEU A 86 11.08 1.23 5.81
CA LEU A 86 10.53 2.55 5.57
C LEU A 86 11.11 3.63 6.49
N ASP A 87 12.00 3.26 7.42
CA ASP A 87 12.55 4.14 8.45
C ASP A 87 11.47 4.97 9.16
N LEU A 88 10.34 4.33 9.49
CA LEU A 88 9.24 5.02 10.16
C LEU A 88 9.64 5.38 11.59
N LYS A 89 9.39 6.62 11.98
CA LYS A 89 9.54 7.07 13.37
C LYS A 89 8.50 6.40 14.26
N GLU A 90 8.82 6.20 15.53
CA GLU A 90 7.91 5.56 16.51
C GLU A 90 6.53 6.25 16.56
N GLU A 91 6.50 7.58 16.42
CA GLU A 91 5.25 8.35 16.37
C GLU A 91 4.38 8.01 15.16
N ASP A 92 4.99 7.75 14.01
CA ASP A 92 4.28 7.41 12.77
C ASP A 92 3.89 5.94 12.77
N ARG A 93 4.72 5.05 13.33
CA ARG A 93 4.37 3.64 13.58
C ARG A 93 3.09 3.53 14.42
N LYS A 94 2.99 4.30 15.51
CA LYS A 94 1.77 4.32 16.36
C LYS A 94 0.54 4.82 15.61
N LYS A 95 0.69 5.80 14.71
CA LYS A 95 -0.42 6.28 13.87
C LYS A 95 -0.85 5.22 12.86
N VAL A 96 0.10 4.54 12.22
CA VAL A 96 -0.19 3.46 11.28
C VAL A 96 -0.83 2.27 11.99
N ASP A 97 -0.31 1.86 13.15
CA ASP A 97 -0.92 0.80 13.98
C ASP A 97 -2.35 1.15 14.38
N GLY A 98 -2.57 2.36 14.90
CA GLY A 98 -3.91 2.82 15.28
C GLY A 98 -4.86 2.91 14.09
N CYS A 99 -4.32 3.20 12.91
CA CYS A 99 -5.08 3.17 11.67
C CYS A 99 -5.54 1.75 11.33
N ILE A 100 -4.61 0.80 11.26
CA ILE A 100 -4.88 -0.61 10.96
C ILE A 100 -5.89 -1.20 11.96
N ASP A 101 -5.73 -0.92 13.25
CA ASP A 101 -6.62 -1.42 14.31
C ASP A 101 -8.06 -0.90 14.17
N SER A 102 -8.25 0.27 13.53
CA SER A 102 -9.56 0.88 13.30
C SER A 102 -10.22 0.48 11.98
N MET A 103 -9.50 -0.25 11.13
CA MET A 103 -9.98 -0.57 9.80
C MET A 103 -10.99 -1.70 9.78
N ASN A 104 -11.98 -1.54 8.89
CA ASN A 104 -12.87 -2.62 8.52
C ASN A 104 -12.19 -3.56 7.52
N PRO A 105 -12.65 -4.82 7.42
CA PRO A 105 -12.20 -5.72 6.37
C PRO A 105 -12.45 -5.13 4.98
N VAL A 106 -11.43 -5.17 4.12
CA VAL A 106 -11.46 -4.71 2.73
C VAL A 106 -12.07 -5.81 1.87
N LYS A 107 -13.29 -5.61 1.40
CA LYS A 107 -14.00 -6.58 0.53
C LYS A 107 -14.13 -6.05 -0.90
N GLU A 108 -14.31 -4.75 -1.03
CA GLU A 108 -14.42 -4.03 -2.28
C GLU A 108 -13.26 -3.04 -2.41
N CYS A 109 -12.94 -2.63 -3.62
CA CYS A 109 -11.85 -1.66 -3.85
C CYS A 109 -12.07 -0.37 -3.06
N LYS A 110 -13.30 0.13 -3.03
CA LYS A 110 -13.66 1.38 -2.33
C LYS A 110 -13.38 1.35 -0.82
N ASP A 111 -13.29 0.17 -0.20
CA ASP A 111 -13.02 0.03 1.23
C ASP A 111 -11.58 0.48 1.57
N LEU A 112 -10.67 0.46 0.58
CA LEU A 112 -9.34 1.07 0.73
C LEU A 112 -9.37 2.60 0.77
N GLY A 113 -10.50 3.24 0.45
CA GLY A 113 -10.63 4.68 0.62
C GLY A 113 -10.42 5.10 2.08
N ASP A 114 -10.84 4.27 3.03
CA ASP A 114 -10.65 4.55 4.46
C ASP A 114 -9.20 4.34 4.87
N PHE A 115 -8.50 3.37 4.27
CA PHE A 115 -7.04 3.18 4.44
C PHE A 115 -6.27 4.46 4.06
N PHE A 116 -6.52 5.02 2.87
CA PHE A 116 -5.81 6.21 2.40
C PHE A 116 -6.10 7.48 3.21
N LYS A 117 -7.31 7.60 3.76
CA LYS A 117 -7.67 8.73 4.63
C LYS A 117 -7.04 8.62 6.02
N CYS A 118 -6.80 7.40 6.46
CA CYS A 118 -6.42 7.09 7.82
C CYS A 118 -4.90 7.02 7.99
N ILE A 119 -4.18 6.52 6.99
CA ILE A 119 -2.71 6.49 7.03
C ILE A 119 -2.17 7.92 6.97
N PRO A 120 -1.28 8.30 7.91
CA PRO A 120 -0.66 9.61 7.86
C PRO A 120 0.13 9.74 6.56
N VAL A 121 0.07 10.93 5.93
CA VAL A 121 1.06 11.27 4.90
C VAL A 121 2.40 11.39 5.62
N ILE A 122 3.20 10.34 5.52
CA ILE A 122 4.55 10.29 6.10
C ILE A 122 5.39 11.21 5.25
N ASP A 123 6.11 12.15 5.87
CA ASP A 123 6.98 13.10 5.17
C ASP A 123 8.45 12.65 5.29
N PHE A 124 8.98 12.07 4.21
CA PHE A 124 10.36 11.63 4.04
C PHE A 124 11.30 12.79 3.68
N SER A 125 10.83 14.04 3.61
CA SER A 125 11.66 15.19 3.27
C SER A 125 12.62 15.65 4.40
N GLY A 126 12.63 14.93 5.53
CA GLY A 126 13.48 15.18 6.68
C GLY A 126 14.65 14.20 6.90
N GLN A 127 14.94 13.31 5.95
CA GLN A 127 16.18 12.50 5.94
C GLN A 127 17.27 13.16 5.09
#